data_AF-A0A182N8V7-F1
#
_entry.id   AF-A0A182N8V7-F1
#
_cell.length_a   1.000
_cell.length_b   1.000
_cell.length_c   1.000
_cell.angle_alpha   90.00
_cell.angle_beta   90.00
_cell.angle_gamma   90.00
#
_symmetry.space_group_name_H-M   'P 1'
#
loop_
_entity.id
_entity.type
_entity.pdbx_description
1 polymer ?
#
loop_
_entity_poly.entity_id
_entity_poly.type
_entity_poly.pdbx_seq_one_letter_code
_entity_poly.pdbx_strand_id
1 'polypeptide(L)'
;MKAYLERAKEYESCMETARLEYKLGKRHLANMMGADVENFTQQDIDQAVRYLFPSGLYDPAARPTMKPPEEFIPRKKGAEFDETGRPFHTLFYTGRPNFFQLLFDIVENINKLNALEDSTRMKGKSLDTVGKILDTTGSEWLPKELLEKKIVEIISDIEYDNFISAMNRLVSHPLSERAKEFVYDYRKPLISKLENDTIPTPQHDADGRQSVTIYECLRKTARGDVTVKFPGTGKIDINGKDLRHVGETQQREQLLSDRSYSLVDRIPFASDVARCGSYVALRRNVEKLFRT
;
A
#
# COMPACT_ATOMS: atom_id res chain seq x y z
N MET A 1 -9.72 -4.63 -42.09
CA MET A 1 -10.12 -3.30 -41.58
C MET A 1 -11.55 -3.27 -41.06
N LYS A 2 -12.58 -3.61 -41.86
CA LYS A 2 -13.99 -3.64 -41.39
C LYS A 2 -14.21 -4.47 -40.11
N ALA A 3 -13.71 -5.71 -40.07
CA ALA A 3 -13.82 -6.57 -38.89
C ALA A 3 -13.17 -5.99 -37.61
N TYR A 4 -12.19 -5.11 -37.72
CA TYR A 4 -11.58 -4.46 -36.55
C TYR A 4 -12.44 -3.30 -36.05
N LEU A 5 -12.99 -2.50 -36.97
CA LEU A 5 -13.96 -1.44 -36.64
C LEU A 5 -15.25 -2.03 -36.05
N GLU A 6 -15.73 -3.15 -36.60
CA GLU A 6 -16.88 -3.88 -36.08
C GLU A 6 -16.62 -4.36 -34.64
N ARG A 7 -15.48 -5.00 -34.36
CA ARG A 7 -15.11 -5.39 -32.98
C ARG A 7 -15.01 -4.22 -32.02
N ALA A 8 -14.50 -3.07 -32.47
CA ALA A 8 -14.44 -1.86 -31.64
C ALA A 8 -15.85 -1.34 -31.32
N LYS A 9 -16.72 -1.26 -32.32
CA LYS A 9 -18.13 -0.87 -32.17
C LYS A 9 -18.90 -1.85 -31.26
N GLU A 10 -18.68 -3.15 -31.42
CA GLU A 10 -19.26 -4.19 -30.55
C GLU A 10 -18.82 -3.99 -29.10
N TYR A 11 -17.53 -3.77 -28.85
CA TYR A 11 -17.02 -3.50 -27.51
C TYR A 11 -17.64 -2.24 -26.90
N GLU A 12 -17.71 -1.15 -27.64
CA GLU A 12 -18.34 0.10 -27.20
C GLU A 12 -19.82 -0.10 -26.87
N SER A 13 -20.56 -0.79 -27.74
CA SER A 13 -21.97 -1.08 -27.50
C SER A 13 -22.19 -1.94 -26.25
N CYS A 14 -21.34 -2.95 -26.02
CA CYS A 14 -21.37 -3.80 -24.83
C CYS A 14 -21.05 -3.01 -23.56
N MET A 15 -20.07 -2.09 -23.63
CA MET A 15 -19.75 -1.20 -22.50
C MET A 15 -20.91 -0.25 -22.20
N GLU A 16 -21.59 0.27 -23.21
CA GLU A 16 -22.74 1.16 -23.04
C GLU A 16 -23.93 0.44 -22.41
N THR A 17 -24.27 -0.76 -22.89
CA THR A 17 -25.34 -1.57 -22.29
C THR A 17 -25.02 -1.93 -20.85
N ALA A 18 -23.79 -2.37 -20.55
CA ALA A 18 -23.36 -2.70 -19.20
C ALA A 18 -23.43 -1.50 -18.24
N ARG A 19 -23.11 -0.28 -18.70
CA ARG A 19 -23.25 0.94 -17.91
C ARG A 19 -24.70 1.26 -17.60
N LEU A 20 -25.60 1.09 -18.56
CA LEU A 20 -27.03 1.30 -18.38
C LEU A 20 -27.61 0.29 -17.39
N GLU A 21 -27.26 -0.99 -17.54
CA GLU A 21 -27.64 -2.06 -16.63
C GLU A 21 -27.13 -1.83 -15.21
N TYR A 22 -25.87 -1.40 -15.04
CA TYR A 22 -25.31 -1.06 -13.74
C TYR A 22 -26.08 0.09 -13.07
N LYS A 23 -26.39 1.17 -13.83
CA LYS A 23 -27.17 2.30 -13.30
C LYS A 23 -28.59 1.88 -12.91
N LEU A 24 -29.24 1.06 -13.72
CA LEU A 24 -30.58 0.53 -13.43
C LEU A 24 -30.56 -0.38 -12.21
N GLY A 25 -29.58 -1.31 -12.16
CA GLY A 25 -29.36 -2.20 -11.03
C GLY A 25 -29.09 -1.43 -9.74
N LYS A 26 -28.34 -0.33 -9.79
CA LYS A 26 -28.06 0.52 -8.63
C LYS A 26 -29.36 1.10 -8.05
N ARG A 27 -30.26 1.57 -8.91
CA ARG A 27 -31.57 2.09 -8.50
C ARG A 27 -32.44 1.00 -7.88
N HIS A 28 -32.46 -0.19 -8.47
CA HIS A 28 -33.21 -1.31 -7.92
C HIS A 28 -32.66 -1.78 -6.57
N LEU A 29 -31.34 -1.84 -6.42
CA LEU A 29 -30.70 -2.22 -5.17
C LEU A 29 -31.01 -1.22 -4.05
N ALA A 30 -30.93 0.08 -4.35
CA ALA A 30 -31.32 1.13 -3.40
C ALA A 30 -32.79 0.98 -2.97
N ASN A 31 -33.70 0.76 -3.92
CA ASN A 31 -35.12 0.53 -3.63
C ASN A 31 -35.37 -0.70 -2.75
N MET A 32 -34.66 -1.82 -2.99
CA MET A 32 -34.79 -3.03 -2.17
C MET A 32 -34.29 -2.83 -0.74
N MET A 33 -33.25 -2.01 -0.56
CA MET A 33 -32.68 -1.69 0.76
C MET A 33 -33.40 -0.53 1.45
N GLY A 34 -34.37 0.11 0.79
CA GLY A 34 -35.06 1.30 1.32
C GLY A 34 -34.16 2.53 1.47
N ALA A 35 -33.06 2.59 0.71
CA ALA A 35 -32.11 3.69 0.73
C ALA A 35 -32.37 4.69 -0.42
N ASP A 36 -31.89 5.92 -0.26
CA ASP A 36 -31.96 6.93 -1.31
C ASP A 36 -30.94 6.65 -2.42
N VAL A 37 -31.36 6.83 -3.69
CA VAL A 37 -30.60 6.45 -4.88
C VAL A 37 -29.35 7.33 -5.06
N GLU A 38 -29.47 8.62 -4.76
CA GLU A 38 -28.42 9.61 -4.98
C GLU A 38 -27.26 9.46 -4.01
N ASN A 39 -27.57 9.18 -2.73
CA ASN A 39 -26.58 9.00 -1.67
C ASN A 39 -26.01 7.58 -1.57
N PHE A 40 -26.40 6.67 -2.47
CA PHE A 40 -26.00 5.28 -2.41
C PHE A 40 -24.54 5.11 -2.88
N THR A 41 -23.62 4.85 -1.93
CA THR A 41 -22.19 4.71 -2.20
C THR A 41 -21.81 3.28 -2.57
N GLN A 42 -20.58 3.07 -3.07
CA GLN A 42 -20.10 1.72 -3.40
C GLN A 42 -19.97 0.81 -2.17
N GLN A 43 -19.72 1.38 -0.98
CA GLN A 43 -19.67 0.61 0.26
C GLN A 43 -21.06 0.07 0.64
N ASP A 44 -22.10 0.87 0.44
CA ASP A 44 -23.48 0.46 0.68
C ASP A 44 -23.93 -0.62 -0.30
N ILE A 45 -23.50 -0.51 -1.57
CA ILE A 45 -23.69 -1.56 -2.59
C ILE A 45 -23.05 -2.86 -2.14
N ASP A 46 -21.77 -2.83 -1.76
CA ASP A 46 -21.02 -4.03 -1.35
C ASP A 46 -21.64 -4.69 -0.10
N GLN A 47 -22.11 -3.88 0.86
CA GLN A 47 -22.81 -4.37 2.04
C GLN A 47 -24.16 -4.99 1.70
N ALA A 48 -24.95 -4.33 0.83
CA ALA A 48 -26.24 -4.85 0.38
C ALA A 48 -26.09 -6.17 -0.38
N VAL A 49 -25.11 -6.26 -1.29
CA VAL A 49 -24.81 -7.49 -2.04
C VAL A 49 -24.40 -8.61 -1.08
N ARG A 50 -23.54 -8.32 -0.09
CA ARG A 50 -23.12 -9.31 0.91
C ARG A 50 -24.29 -9.81 1.76
N TYR A 51 -25.28 -8.96 2.04
CA TYR A 51 -26.47 -9.33 2.79
C TYR A 51 -27.45 -10.17 1.95
N LEU A 52 -27.74 -9.74 0.72
CA LEU A 52 -28.67 -10.43 -0.19
C LEU A 52 -28.12 -11.77 -0.70
N PHE A 53 -26.81 -11.83 -0.96
CA PHE A 53 -26.12 -13.00 -1.50
C PHE A 53 -24.96 -13.41 -0.59
N PRO A 54 -25.23 -14.02 0.57
CA PRO A 54 -24.18 -14.41 1.50
C PRO A 54 -23.33 -15.55 0.92
N SER A 55 -22.09 -15.24 0.56
CA SER A 55 -21.11 -16.24 0.11
C SER A 55 -20.08 -16.57 1.19
N GLY A 56 -19.91 -17.86 1.50
CA GLY A 56 -18.90 -18.37 2.43
C GLY A 56 -17.52 -18.63 1.82
N LEU A 57 -17.27 -18.18 0.58
CA LEU A 57 -16.01 -18.44 -0.13
C LEU A 57 -14.85 -17.67 0.52
N TYR A 58 -13.73 -18.35 0.75
CA TYR A 58 -12.53 -17.74 1.31
C TYR A 58 -11.92 -16.69 0.40
N ASP A 59 -11.88 -16.95 -0.90
CA ASP A 59 -11.38 -16.02 -1.91
C ASP A 59 -12.38 -14.88 -2.15
N PRO A 60 -12.02 -13.61 -1.89
CA PRO A 60 -12.87 -12.46 -2.16
C PRO A 60 -13.20 -12.26 -3.65
N ALA A 61 -12.31 -12.67 -4.57
CA ALA A 61 -12.51 -12.48 -6.01
C ALA A 61 -13.62 -13.39 -6.56
N ALA A 62 -13.89 -14.52 -5.90
CA ALA A 62 -14.94 -15.46 -6.26
C ALA A 62 -16.32 -15.10 -5.68
N ARG A 63 -16.41 -14.04 -4.86
CA ARG A 63 -17.67 -13.62 -4.23
C ARG A 63 -18.54 -12.81 -5.19
N PRO A 64 -19.87 -12.83 -5.04
CA PRO A 64 -20.75 -11.92 -5.76
C PRO A 64 -20.36 -10.46 -5.47
N THR A 65 -20.11 -9.68 -6.52
CA THR A 65 -19.80 -8.24 -6.41
C THR A 65 -20.55 -7.48 -7.50
N MET A 66 -20.92 -6.23 -7.20
CA MET A 66 -21.56 -5.34 -8.16
C MET A 66 -20.74 -4.05 -8.22
N LYS A 67 -20.00 -3.88 -9.32
CA LYS A 67 -19.06 -2.78 -9.52
C LYS A 67 -19.26 -2.14 -10.89
N PRO A 68 -18.74 -0.91 -11.12
CA PRO A 68 -18.74 -0.30 -12.43
C PRO A 68 -18.08 -1.22 -13.48
N PRO A 69 -18.63 -1.30 -14.71
CA PRO A 69 -18.11 -2.17 -15.76
C PRO A 69 -16.63 -1.95 -16.08
N GLU A 70 -16.09 -0.74 -15.88
CA GLU A 70 -14.71 -0.38 -16.13
C GLU A 70 -13.69 -1.10 -15.24
N GLU A 71 -14.10 -1.59 -14.08
CA GLU A 71 -13.22 -2.36 -13.18
C GLU A 71 -13.12 -3.84 -13.59
N PHE A 72 -14.20 -4.39 -14.16
CA PHE A 72 -14.29 -5.81 -14.48
C PHE A 72 -13.93 -6.10 -15.94
N ILE A 73 -14.42 -5.28 -16.87
CA ILE A 73 -14.18 -5.44 -18.29
C ILE A 73 -12.78 -4.88 -18.59
N PRO A 74 -11.86 -5.71 -19.12
CA PRO A 74 -10.51 -5.23 -19.42
C PRO A 74 -10.60 -4.09 -20.42
N ARG A 75 -9.84 -3.03 -20.16
CA ARG A 75 -9.70 -1.91 -21.09
C ARG A 75 -9.08 -2.44 -22.37
N LYS A 76 -9.79 -2.30 -23.48
CA LYS A 76 -9.26 -2.55 -24.81
C LYS A 76 -8.90 -1.23 -25.45
N LYS A 77 -7.92 -1.28 -26.36
CA LYS A 77 -7.65 -0.15 -27.24
C LYS A 77 -8.89 0.12 -28.08
N GLY A 78 -9.20 1.40 -28.25
CA GLY A 78 -10.20 1.85 -29.22
C GLY A 78 -9.73 1.61 -30.65
N ALA A 79 -10.54 2.01 -31.62
CA ALA A 79 -10.14 1.95 -33.02
C ALA A 79 -8.92 2.88 -33.26
N GLU A 80 -7.83 2.33 -33.81
CA GLU A 80 -6.60 3.09 -34.08
C GLU A 80 -6.60 3.80 -35.46
N PHE A 81 -7.65 3.62 -36.27
CA PHE A 81 -7.76 4.20 -37.61
C PHE A 81 -9.21 4.56 -37.98
N ASP A 82 -9.35 5.49 -38.91
CA ASP A 82 -10.62 5.96 -39.48
C ASP A 82 -11.26 4.96 -40.44
N GLU A 83 -12.51 5.20 -40.84
CA GLU A 83 -13.21 4.42 -41.87
C GLU A 83 -12.46 4.38 -43.23
N THR A 84 -11.65 5.40 -43.50
CA THR A 84 -10.76 5.50 -44.67
C THR A 84 -9.50 4.65 -44.56
N GLY A 85 -9.22 4.10 -43.38
CA GLY A 85 -8.01 3.34 -43.07
C GLY A 85 -6.81 4.20 -42.63
N ARG A 86 -6.99 5.52 -42.45
CA ARG A 86 -5.94 6.42 -41.94
C ARG A 86 -5.75 6.21 -40.43
N PRO A 87 -4.54 5.89 -39.94
CA PRO A 87 -4.28 5.81 -38.51
C PRO A 87 -4.37 7.17 -37.82
N PHE A 88 -4.86 7.19 -36.58
CA PHE A 88 -4.90 8.39 -35.74
C PHE A 88 -3.53 8.77 -35.21
N HIS A 89 -2.72 7.76 -34.86
CA HIS A 89 -1.41 7.96 -34.26
C HIS A 89 -0.30 7.90 -35.31
N THR A 90 0.66 8.81 -35.24
CA THR A 90 1.81 8.85 -36.17
C THR A 90 2.69 7.61 -36.07
N LEU A 91 2.93 7.13 -34.85
CA LEU A 91 3.67 5.90 -34.56
C LEU A 91 2.86 4.61 -34.70
N PHE A 92 1.71 4.62 -35.39
CA PHE A 92 0.88 3.42 -35.55
C PHE A 92 1.65 2.25 -36.18
N TYR A 93 2.49 2.53 -37.19
CA TYR A 93 3.23 1.50 -37.92
C TYR A 93 4.38 0.85 -37.14
N THR A 94 4.66 1.29 -35.92
CA THR A 94 5.60 0.59 -35.03
C THR A 94 4.95 -0.61 -34.32
N GLY A 95 3.63 -0.78 -34.47
CA GLY A 95 2.81 -1.83 -33.85
C GLY A 95 2.43 -1.56 -32.39
N ARG A 96 3.16 -0.69 -31.69
CA ARG A 96 2.93 -0.29 -30.29
C ARG A 96 3.04 1.21 -30.12
N PRO A 97 2.05 1.97 -30.66
CA PRO A 97 2.12 3.41 -30.70
C PRO A 97 2.27 4.03 -29.30
N ASN A 98 1.56 3.53 -28.28
CA ASN A 98 1.53 4.17 -26.96
C ASN A 98 2.86 3.99 -26.21
N PHE A 99 3.49 2.81 -26.31
CA PHE A 99 4.80 2.57 -25.71
C PHE A 99 5.90 3.44 -26.32
N PHE A 100 5.96 3.55 -27.65
CA PHE A 100 6.96 4.40 -28.29
C PHE A 100 6.66 5.89 -28.13
N GLN A 101 5.39 6.28 -28.02
CA GLN A 101 5.01 7.64 -27.65
C GLN A 101 5.53 7.98 -26.24
N LEU A 102 5.39 7.06 -25.27
CA LEU A 102 5.94 7.24 -23.93
C LEU A 102 7.46 7.44 -23.95
N LEU A 103 8.19 6.66 -24.73
CA LEU A 103 9.64 6.84 -24.89
C LEU A 103 9.99 8.19 -25.54
N PHE A 104 9.20 8.61 -26.52
CA PHE A 104 9.35 9.90 -27.18
C PHE A 104 9.12 11.05 -26.18
N ASP A 105 8.06 10.98 -25.37
CA ASP A 105 7.73 11.99 -24.36
C ASP A 105 8.83 12.11 -23.28
N ILE A 106 9.44 10.98 -22.89
CA ILE A 106 10.61 11.00 -21.99
C ILE A 106 11.76 11.79 -22.61
N VAL A 107 12.10 11.51 -23.87
CA VAL A 107 13.18 12.20 -24.58
C VAL A 107 12.85 13.67 -24.79
N GLU A 108 11.60 14.00 -25.10
CA GLU A 108 11.14 15.38 -25.24
C GLU A 108 11.30 16.16 -23.92
N ASN A 109 10.95 15.54 -22.79
CA ASN A 109 11.18 16.12 -21.47
C ASN A 109 12.67 16.32 -21.17
N ILE A 110 13.53 15.35 -21.50
CA ILE A 110 14.99 15.51 -21.37
C ILE A 110 15.48 16.70 -22.21
N ASN A 111 15.02 16.83 -23.46
CA ASN A 111 15.42 17.92 -24.34
C ASN A 111 14.93 19.28 -23.85
N LYS A 112 13.70 19.36 -23.30
CA LYS A 112 13.19 20.56 -22.64
C LYS A 112 14.07 20.97 -21.46
N LEU A 113 14.50 20.01 -20.64
CA LEU A 113 15.41 20.27 -19.53
C LEU A 113 16.79 20.72 -19.99
N ASN A 114 17.37 20.10 -21.02
CA ASN A 114 18.65 20.50 -21.61
C ASN A 114 18.57 21.94 -22.16
N ALA A 115 17.50 22.29 -22.87
CA ALA A 115 17.33 23.65 -23.39
C ALA A 115 17.23 24.70 -22.27
N LEU A 116 16.56 24.35 -21.16
CA LEU A 116 16.51 25.20 -19.96
C LEU A 116 17.89 25.34 -19.31
N GLU A 117 18.65 24.25 -19.22
CA GLU A 117 20.02 24.25 -18.73
C GLU A 117 20.90 25.19 -19.55
N ASP A 118 20.89 25.05 -20.88
CA ASP A 118 21.65 25.89 -21.80
C ASP A 118 21.25 27.36 -21.65
N SER A 119 19.94 27.65 -21.56
CA SER A 119 19.45 29.02 -21.36
C SER A 119 19.89 29.63 -20.03
N THR A 120 20.09 28.80 -19.00
CA THR A 120 20.51 29.23 -17.66
C THR A 120 22.01 29.49 -17.64
N ARG A 121 22.79 28.61 -18.28
CA ARG A 121 24.24 28.76 -18.48
C ARG A 121 24.55 30.03 -19.29
N MET A 122 23.81 30.29 -20.35
CA MET A 122 23.94 31.53 -21.15
C MET A 122 23.67 32.81 -20.34
N LYS A 123 22.80 32.74 -19.33
CA LYS A 123 22.50 33.87 -18.42
C LYS A 123 23.54 34.02 -17.29
N GLY A 124 24.58 33.16 -17.26
CA GLY A 124 25.65 33.21 -16.26
C GLY A 124 25.20 32.83 -14.84
N LYS A 125 24.05 32.16 -14.68
CA LYS A 125 23.56 31.70 -13.37
C LYS A 125 24.06 30.28 -13.11
N SER A 126 24.49 30.00 -11.87
CA SER A 126 24.88 28.65 -11.47
C SER A 126 23.65 27.74 -11.35
N LEU A 127 23.78 26.48 -11.79
CA LEU A 127 22.69 25.50 -11.80
C LEU A 127 22.14 25.24 -10.39
N ASP A 128 23.00 25.31 -9.37
CA ASP A 128 22.65 25.13 -7.96
C ASP A 128 21.64 26.17 -7.43
N THR A 129 21.53 27.34 -8.08
CA THR A 129 20.54 28.36 -7.69
C THR A 129 19.17 28.16 -8.34
N VAL A 130 19.07 27.33 -9.39
CA VAL A 130 17.90 27.29 -10.29
C VAL A 130 17.18 25.94 -10.24
N GLY A 131 17.89 24.84 -10.01
CA GLY A 131 17.31 23.50 -10.05
C GLY A 131 17.72 22.64 -8.87
N LYS A 132 16.75 21.98 -8.25
CA LYS A 132 17.03 20.84 -7.37
C LYS A 132 16.80 19.54 -8.13
N ILE A 133 17.61 18.55 -7.78
CA ILE A 133 17.40 17.17 -8.20
C ILE A 133 16.13 16.67 -7.49
N LEU A 134 15.26 16.00 -8.24
CA LEU A 134 14.04 15.41 -7.71
C LEU A 134 14.39 14.32 -6.69
N ASP A 135 13.96 14.51 -5.45
CA ASP A 135 14.07 13.46 -4.45
C ASP A 135 13.09 12.32 -4.76
N THR A 136 13.66 11.13 -4.92
CA THR A 136 12.98 9.89 -5.29
C THR A 136 12.68 9.03 -4.07
N THR A 137 13.27 9.36 -2.92
CA THR A 137 13.24 8.54 -1.72
C THR A 137 11.80 8.31 -1.25
N GLY A 138 11.38 7.05 -1.14
CA GLY A 138 10.02 6.67 -0.76
C GLY A 138 9.05 6.44 -1.93
N SER A 139 9.52 6.41 -3.18
CA SER A 139 8.73 6.00 -4.34
C SER A 139 9.44 4.97 -5.21
N GLU A 140 8.67 4.05 -5.79
CA GLU A 140 9.14 2.99 -6.69
C GLU A 140 8.54 3.20 -8.09
N TRP A 141 9.26 2.73 -9.12
CA TRP A 141 8.73 2.70 -10.48
C TRP A 141 7.53 1.74 -10.57
N LEU A 142 6.57 2.07 -11.46
CA LEU A 142 5.45 1.17 -11.70
C LEU A 142 5.95 -0.19 -12.22
N PRO A 143 5.54 -1.32 -11.62
CA PRO A 143 5.87 -2.63 -12.12
C PRO A 143 5.28 -2.84 -13.53
N LYS A 144 5.91 -3.73 -14.30
CA LYS A 144 5.55 -4.06 -15.68
C LYS A 144 4.03 -4.23 -15.88
N GLU A 145 3.39 -5.04 -15.05
CA GLU A 145 1.95 -5.32 -15.16
C GLU A 145 1.06 -4.07 -15.04
N LEU A 146 1.44 -3.13 -14.16
CA LEU A 146 0.68 -1.88 -14.00
C LEU A 146 0.97 -0.91 -15.15
N LEU A 147 2.19 -0.93 -15.69
CA LEU A 147 2.54 -0.15 -16.87
C LEU A 147 1.78 -0.63 -18.11
N GLU A 148 1.70 -1.94 -18.34
CA GLU A 148 0.93 -2.54 -19.43
C GLU A 148 -0.56 -2.18 -19.35
N LYS A 149 -1.14 -2.23 -18.14
CA LYS A 149 -2.52 -1.80 -17.89
C LYS A 149 -2.73 -0.31 -18.16
N LYS A 150 -1.74 0.53 -17.86
CA LYS A 150 -1.81 1.99 -18.09
C LYS A 150 -1.73 2.33 -19.57
N ILE A 151 -0.84 1.67 -20.32
CA ILE A 151 -0.59 1.91 -21.75
C ILE A 151 -1.57 1.13 -22.65
N VAL A 152 -2.20 0.08 -22.10
CA VAL A 152 -3.08 -0.87 -22.82
C VAL A 152 -2.32 -1.59 -23.94
N GLU A 153 -1.06 -1.93 -23.68
CA GLU A 153 -0.15 -2.61 -24.60
C GLU A 153 0.68 -3.65 -23.85
N ILE A 154 1.06 -4.72 -24.56
CA ILE A 154 1.99 -5.74 -24.05
C ILE A 154 3.44 -5.27 -24.23
N ILE A 155 4.26 -5.51 -23.20
CA ILE A 155 5.64 -5.03 -23.14
C ILE A 155 6.57 -6.25 -22.89
N SER A 156 7.74 -6.26 -23.52
CA SER A 156 8.79 -7.24 -23.24
C SER A 156 9.60 -6.82 -22.01
N ASP A 157 10.24 -7.77 -21.32
CA ASP A 157 11.07 -7.45 -20.15
C ASP A 157 12.23 -6.52 -20.54
N ILE A 158 12.84 -6.74 -21.71
CA ILE A 158 13.92 -5.90 -22.27
C ILE A 158 13.45 -4.45 -22.48
N GLU A 159 12.21 -4.27 -22.91
CA GLU A 159 11.65 -2.94 -23.19
C GLU A 159 11.28 -2.20 -21.91
N TYR A 160 10.83 -2.95 -20.91
CA TYR A 160 10.63 -2.42 -19.58
C TYR A 160 11.95 -1.94 -18.96
N ASP A 161 13.05 -2.69 -19.14
CA ASP A 161 14.39 -2.27 -18.71
C ASP A 161 14.87 -1.01 -19.45
N ASN A 162 14.58 -0.91 -20.75
CA ASN A 162 14.86 0.29 -21.55
C ASN A 162 14.06 1.50 -21.03
N PHE A 163 12.79 1.31 -20.68
CA PHE A 163 11.95 2.34 -20.08
C PHE A 163 12.50 2.81 -18.74
N ILE A 164 12.86 1.89 -17.84
CA ILE A 164 13.48 2.24 -16.55
C ILE A 164 14.77 3.02 -16.77
N SER A 165 15.61 2.58 -17.71
CA SER A 165 16.87 3.25 -18.04
C SER A 165 16.65 4.69 -18.52
N ALA A 166 15.64 4.91 -19.38
CA ALA A 166 15.28 6.24 -19.86
C ALA A 166 14.71 7.13 -18.74
N MET A 167 13.89 6.58 -17.85
CA MET A 167 13.34 7.28 -16.69
C MET A 167 14.41 7.64 -15.65
N ASN A 168 15.34 6.73 -15.36
CA ASN A 168 16.48 7.00 -14.49
C ASN A 168 17.35 8.12 -15.06
N ARG A 169 17.54 8.15 -16.39
CA ARG A 169 18.24 9.25 -17.06
C ARG A 169 17.52 10.59 -16.87
N LEU A 170 16.19 10.63 -16.99
CA LEU A 170 15.40 11.83 -16.73
C LEU A 170 15.53 12.32 -15.28
N VAL A 171 15.49 11.41 -14.30
CA VAL A 171 15.63 11.75 -12.87
C VAL A 171 17.04 12.23 -12.52
N SER A 172 18.06 11.65 -13.15
CA SER A 172 19.47 12.05 -12.95
C SER A 172 19.80 13.46 -13.46
N HIS A 173 18.91 14.08 -14.22
CA HIS A 173 19.11 15.43 -14.75
C HIS A 173 19.13 16.48 -13.61
N PRO A 174 20.04 17.48 -13.64
CA PRO A 174 20.16 18.50 -12.58
C PRO A 174 18.87 19.30 -12.31
N LEU A 175 18.07 19.52 -13.36
CA LEU A 175 16.79 20.25 -13.33
C LEU A 175 15.54 19.33 -13.28
N SER A 176 15.69 18.09 -12.80
CA SER A 176 14.62 17.08 -12.85
C SER A 176 13.35 17.44 -12.08
N GLU A 177 13.41 18.34 -11.09
CA GLU A 177 12.23 18.84 -10.38
C GLU A 177 11.18 19.47 -11.30
N ARG A 178 11.59 20.07 -12.43
CA ARG A 178 10.65 20.68 -13.38
C ARG A 178 9.78 19.65 -14.11
N ALA A 179 10.24 18.41 -14.22
CA ALA A 179 9.51 17.29 -14.81
C ALA A 179 8.84 16.38 -13.74
N LYS A 180 8.67 16.87 -12.50
CA LYS A 180 8.12 16.07 -11.39
C LYS A 180 6.75 15.47 -11.69
N GLU A 181 5.86 16.22 -12.34
CA GLU A 181 4.48 15.78 -12.63
C GLU A 181 4.50 14.53 -13.50
N PHE A 182 5.30 14.57 -14.58
CA PHE A 182 5.50 13.44 -15.46
C PHE A 182 6.14 12.24 -14.74
N VAL A 183 7.13 12.46 -13.87
CA VAL A 183 7.79 11.36 -13.13
C VAL A 183 6.84 10.70 -12.14
N TYR A 184 6.04 11.48 -11.40
CA TYR A 184 5.12 10.95 -10.41
C TYR A 184 3.98 10.14 -11.02
N ASP A 185 3.54 10.46 -12.23
CA ASP A 185 2.54 9.66 -12.96
C ASP A 185 2.97 8.20 -13.17
N TYR A 186 4.28 7.94 -13.25
CA TYR A 186 4.85 6.59 -13.45
C TYR A 186 5.49 6.00 -12.19
N ARG A 187 5.18 6.58 -11.02
CA ARG A 187 5.68 6.10 -9.74
C ARG A 187 4.58 5.80 -8.75
N LYS A 188 4.88 4.88 -7.84
CA LYS A 188 4.02 4.51 -6.72
C LYS A 188 4.73 4.86 -5.42
N PRO A 189 4.06 5.53 -4.47
CA PRO A 189 4.64 5.74 -3.14
C PRO A 189 4.82 4.38 -2.45
N LEU A 190 5.99 4.15 -1.86
CA LEU A 190 6.17 3.03 -0.95
C LEU A 190 5.45 3.37 0.34
N ILE A 191 4.51 2.52 0.71
CA ILE A 191 3.95 2.55 2.06
C ILE A 191 4.99 1.85 2.95
N SER A 192 5.90 2.61 3.53
CA SER A 192 6.73 2.09 4.61
C SER A 192 5.82 1.79 5.80
N LYS A 193 5.54 0.51 6.03
CA LYS A 193 5.00 0.07 7.30
C LYS A 193 6.11 0.22 8.34
N LEU A 194 6.32 1.43 8.84
CA LEU A 194 6.88 1.57 10.17
C LEU A 194 5.88 0.85 11.08
N GLU A 195 6.32 -0.23 11.73
CA GLU A 195 5.61 -0.78 12.86
C GLU A 195 5.59 0.32 13.93
N ASN A 196 4.57 1.18 13.85
CA ASN A 196 4.21 2.04 14.95
C ASN A 196 3.64 1.10 16.00
N ASP A 197 4.53 0.45 16.76
CA ASP A 197 4.16 -0.14 18.04
C ASP A 197 3.54 1.02 18.83
N THR A 198 2.21 1.00 18.93
CA THR A 198 1.47 2.02 19.67
C THR A 198 1.88 1.86 21.13
N ILE A 199 2.78 2.74 21.60
CA ILE A 199 3.23 2.74 22.98
C ILE A 199 1.98 2.93 23.85
N PRO A 200 1.60 1.93 24.67
CA PRO A 200 0.43 2.07 25.52
C PRO A 200 0.66 3.22 26.50
N THR A 201 -0.32 4.11 26.63
CA THR A 201 -0.26 5.22 27.58
C THR A 201 -0.25 4.67 29.00
N PRO A 202 0.70 5.10 29.87
CA PRO A 202 0.76 4.64 31.25
C PRO A 202 -0.50 5.07 32.02
N GLN A 203 -1.15 4.12 32.67
CA GLN A 203 -2.28 4.38 33.57
C GLN A 203 -1.76 4.64 34.98
N HIS A 204 -2.52 5.36 35.80
CA HIS A 204 -2.21 5.56 37.22
C HIS A 204 -3.11 4.67 38.08
N ASP A 205 -2.50 3.79 38.86
CA ASP A 205 -3.20 2.96 39.86
C ASP A 205 -3.71 3.82 41.04
N ALA A 206 -4.62 3.26 41.84
CA ALA A 206 -5.18 3.89 43.05
C ALA A 206 -4.13 4.37 44.08
N ASP A 207 -2.93 3.79 44.04
CA ASP A 207 -1.77 4.16 44.87
C ASP A 207 -0.87 5.25 44.24
N GLY A 208 -1.28 5.85 43.12
CA GLY A 208 -0.52 6.88 42.39
C GLY A 208 0.66 6.35 41.56
N ARG A 209 0.83 5.02 41.47
CA ARG A 209 1.90 4.38 40.68
C ARG A 209 1.53 4.31 39.21
N GLN A 210 2.51 4.49 38.34
CA GLN A 210 2.32 4.30 36.90
C GLN A 210 2.31 2.80 36.59
N SER A 211 1.26 2.33 35.94
CA SER A 211 1.11 0.96 35.49
C SER A 211 0.84 0.92 34.00
N VAL A 212 1.60 0.10 33.28
CA VAL A 212 1.35 -0.20 31.88
C VAL A 212 0.87 -1.64 31.80
N THR A 213 -0.36 -1.84 31.31
CA THR A 213 -0.87 -3.17 31.03
C THR A 213 -0.82 -3.41 29.54
N ILE A 214 -0.06 -4.43 29.13
CA ILE A 214 -0.09 -4.95 27.78
C ILE A 214 -1.00 -6.18 27.76
N TYR A 215 -2.05 -6.08 26.96
CA TYR A 215 -3.06 -7.11 26.77
C TYR A 215 -2.70 -8.04 25.61
N GLU A 216 -3.20 -9.28 25.68
CA GLU A 216 -3.14 -10.27 24.61
C GLU A 216 -1.73 -10.58 24.11
N CYS A 217 -0.80 -10.80 25.04
CA CYS A 217 0.53 -11.23 24.66
C CYS A 217 0.52 -12.75 24.34
N LEU A 218 0.79 -13.07 23.06
CA LEU A 218 0.55 -14.39 22.46
C LEU A 218 1.88 -15.10 22.13
N ARG A 219 2.03 -16.35 22.57
CA ARG A 219 3.07 -17.27 22.08
C ARG A 219 2.54 -18.71 22.00
N LYS A 220 2.60 -19.25 20.78
CA LYS A 220 1.96 -20.54 20.41
C LYS A 220 0.47 -20.51 20.82
N THR A 221 0.05 -21.42 21.69
CA THR A 221 -1.34 -21.54 22.18
C THR A 221 -1.59 -20.74 23.46
N ALA A 222 -0.55 -20.22 24.11
CA ALA A 222 -0.72 -19.53 25.38
C ALA A 222 -0.84 -18.02 25.19
N ARG A 223 -1.75 -17.49 26.01
CA ARG A 223 -2.12 -16.08 26.07
C ARG A 223 -1.83 -15.61 27.48
N GLY A 224 -1.38 -14.38 27.62
CA GLY A 224 -1.38 -13.73 28.91
C GLY A 224 -1.23 -12.23 28.85
N ASP A 225 -1.71 -11.59 29.90
CA ASP A 225 -1.63 -10.16 30.09
C ASP A 225 -0.51 -9.86 31.08
N VAL A 226 0.25 -8.80 30.83
CA VAL A 226 1.38 -8.39 31.67
C VAL A 226 1.14 -6.95 32.10
N THR A 227 1.15 -6.72 33.41
CA THR A 227 1.10 -5.37 33.98
C THR A 227 2.45 -5.05 34.61
N VAL A 228 3.10 -3.99 34.14
CA VAL A 228 4.36 -3.48 34.69
C VAL A 228 4.08 -2.23 35.47
N LYS A 229 4.59 -2.16 36.71
CA LYS A 229 4.38 -1.03 37.63
C LYS A 229 5.68 -0.28 37.90
N PHE A 230 5.61 1.04 37.90
CA PHE A 230 6.66 1.99 38.23
C PHE A 230 6.14 2.95 39.32
N PRO A 231 6.78 3.06 40.51
CA PRO A 231 7.92 2.31 41.01
C PRO A 231 7.54 0.89 41.53
N GLY A 232 8.15 -0.14 40.98
CA GLY A 232 8.11 -1.55 41.39
C GLY A 232 9.09 -1.96 42.50
N THR A 233 9.19 -3.27 42.74
CA THR A 233 9.95 -3.83 43.87
C THR A 233 10.80 -5.05 43.46
N GLY A 234 10.89 -5.33 42.15
CA GLY A 234 11.62 -6.48 41.60
C GLY A 234 10.98 -7.84 41.91
N LYS A 235 9.69 -7.88 42.25
CA LYS A 235 8.94 -9.10 42.55
C LYS A 235 8.10 -9.51 41.36
N ILE A 236 8.30 -10.69 40.79
CA ILE A 236 7.56 -11.18 39.61
C ILE A 236 6.54 -12.21 40.07
N ASP A 237 5.26 -11.93 39.84
CA ASP A 237 4.13 -12.75 40.33
C ASP A 237 3.36 -13.37 39.16
N ILE A 238 3.68 -14.62 38.81
CA ILE A 238 2.99 -15.32 37.73
C ILE A 238 1.77 -16.05 38.33
N ASN A 239 0.54 -15.68 37.93
CA ASN A 239 -0.70 -16.26 38.45
C ASN A 239 -0.78 -16.25 40.01
N GLY A 240 -0.21 -15.23 40.67
CA GLY A 240 -0.17 -15.13 42.13
C GLY A 240 0.86 -16.05 42.82
N LYS A 241 1.80 -16.63 42.05
CA LYS A 241 2.94 -17.40 42.56
C LYS A 241 4.24 -16.70 42.21
N ASP A 242 5.17 -16.70 43.15
CA ASP A 242 6.52 -16.14 42.96
C ASP A 242 7.31 -16.96 41.90
N LEU A 243 8.15 -16.28 41.13
CA LEU A 243 8.97 -16.81 40.04
C LEU A 243 9.77 -18.07 40.42
N ARG A 244 10.21 -18.17 41.68
CA ARG A 244 10.99 -19.31 42.20
C ARG A 244 10.21 -20.63 42.16
N HIS A 245 8.89 -20.55 42.26
CA HIS A 245 7.99 -21.71 42.34
C HIS A 245 7.38 -22.08 40.98
N VAL A 246 7.81 -21.40 39.92
CA VAL A 246 7.19 -21.47 38.59
C VAL A 246 8.23 -21.91 37.56
N GLY A 247 7.89 -22.97 36.81
CA GLY A 247 8.63 -23.41 35.61
C GLY A 247 10.00 -24.06 35.84
N GLU A 248 10.63 -24.45 34.74
CA GLU A 248 12.01 -24.94 34.67
C GLU A 248 13.02 -23.78 34.63
N THR A 249 14.30 -24.04 34.96
CA THR A 249 15.38 -23.04 34.96
C THR A 249 15.46 -22.27 33.64
N GLN A 250 15.31 -22.96 32.50
CA GLN A 250 15.32 -22.34 31.17
C GLN A 250 14.19 -21.31 30.96
N GLN A 251 13.02 -21.52 31.58
CA GLN A 251 11.88 -20.61 31.49
C GLN A 251 12.12 -19.35 32.34
N ARG A 252 12.81 -19.50 33.47
CA ARG A 252 13.23 -18.39 34.34
C ARG A 252 14.34 -17.57 33.70
N GLU A 253 15.30 -18.22 33.07
CA GLU A 253 16.36 -17.55 32.30
C GLU A 253 15.77 -16.69 31.17
N GLN A 254 14.72 -17.16 30.49
CA GLN A 254 14.05 -16.37 29.44
C GLN A 254 13.40 -15.09 29.97
N LEU A 255 12.83 -15.12 31.18
CA LEU A 255 12.29 -13.92 31.84
C LEU A 255 13.40 -12.95 32.30
N LEU A 256 14.57 -13.50 32.63
CA LEU A 256 15.71 -12.73 33.10
C LEU A 256 16.59 -12.18 31.95
N SER A 257 16.61 -12.82 30.77
CA SER A 257 17.46 -12.36 29.66
C SER A 257 17.01 -11.00 29.12
N ASP A 258 15.70 -10.78 28.99
CA ASP A 258 15.17 -9.49 28.51
C ASP A 258 15.55 -8.33 29.47
N ARG A 259 15.68 -8.63 30.77
CA ARG A 259 16.18 -7.70 31.79
C ARG A 259 17.67 -7.39 31.60
N SER A 260 18.48 -8.37 31.19
CA SER A 260 19.92 -8.17 30.97
C SER A 260 20.21 -7.29 29.74
N TYR A 261 19.33 -7.33 28.74
CA TYR A 261 19.48 -6.54 27.51
C TYR A 261 19.03 -5.08 27.65
N SER A 262 18.11 -4.78 28.56
CA SER A 262 17.51 -3.44 28.73
C SER A 262 18.11 -2.59 29.86
N LEU A 263 18.99 -3.16 30.71
CA LEU A 263 19.51 -2.47 31.90
C LEU A 263 21.01 -2.67 32.11
N VAL A 264 21.80 -1.77 31.53
CA VAL A 264 23.02 -1.27 32.17
C VAL A 264 22.58 -0.04 32.96
N ASP A 265 22.37 -0.25 34.27
CA ASP A 265 22.19 0.76 35.31
C ASP A 265 20.95 1.69 35.21
N ARG A 266 20.11 1.64 36.26
CA ARG A 266 19.18 2.71 36.74
C ARG A 266 17.68 2.63 36.47
N ILE A 267 17.06 1.45 36.46
CA ILE A 267 15.62 1.38 36.76
C ILE A 267 15.44 0.20 37.73
N PRO A 268 15.17 0.43 39.05
CA PRO A 268 14.48 -0.62 39.80
C PRO A 268 13.13 -0.82 39.09
N PHE A 269 12.36 -1.89 39.33
CA PHE A 269 10.94 -2.00 38.93
C PHE A 269 10.60 -2.96 37.77
N ALA A 270 9.98 -4.08 38.15
CA ALA A 270 8.81 -4.66 37.51
C ALA A 270 8.09 -5.51 38.58
N SER A 271 6.77 -5.49 38.61
CA SER A 271 5.99 -6.54 39.25
C SER A 271 5.03 -7.11 38.25
N ASP A 272 5.48 -8.13 37.53
CA ASP A 272 4.72 -8.70 36.43
C ASP A 272 3.67 -9.62 37.01
N VAL A 273 2.42 -9.15 37.05
CA VAL A 273 1.27 -10.04 37.27
C VAL A 273 0.93 -10.64 35.92
N ALA A 274 1.49 -11.82 35.63
CA ALA A 274 1.21 -12.52 34.38
C ALA A 274 0.10 -13.54 34.59
N ARG A 275 -1.06 -13.33 33.93
CA ARG A 275 -2.10 -14.37 33.83
C ARG A 275 -1.85 -15.19 32.57
N CYS A 276 -1.28 -16.40 32.68
CA CYS A 276 -0.93 -17.17 31.48
C CYS A 276 -1.39 -18.64 31.52
N GLY A 277 -1.86 -19.15 30.37
CA GLY A 277 -2.27 -20.53 30.17
C GLY A 277 -1.13 -21.53 29.90
N SER A 278 0.10 -21.08 29.57
CA SER A 278 1.28 -21.95 29.53
C SER A 278 2.61 -21.18 29.69
N TYR A 279 3.56 -21.76 30.42
CA TYR A 279 4.78 -21.10 30.91
C TYR A 279 5.81 -20.72 29.83
N VAL A 280 5.80 -21.41 28.69
CA VAL A 280 6.68 -21.07 27.56
C VAL A 280 6.23 -19.79 26.88
N ALA A 281 5.00 -19.29 27.07
CA ALA A 281 4.53 -18.11 26.37
C ALA A 281 5.09 -16.76 26.86
N LEU A 282 5.71 -16.73 28.03
CA LEU A 282 6.07 -15.48 28.71
C LEU A 282 7.14 -14.63 27.99
N ARG A 283 8.05 -15.24 27.20
CA ARG A 283 9.15 -14.54 26.51
C ARG A 283 8.70 -13.36 25.62
N ARG A 284 7.79 -13.60 24.67
CA ARG A 284 7.43 -12.57 23.68
C ARG A 284 6.55 -11.46 24.28
N ASN A 285 5.96 -11.76 25.43
CA ASN A 285 5.09 -10.88 26.20
C ASN A 285 5.91 -9.81 26.93
N VAL A 286 7.11 -10.19 27.36
CA VAL A 286 8.09 -9.34 28.02
C VAL A 286 8.97 -8.61 26.99
N GLU A 287 9.35 -9.28 25.89
CA GLU A 287 10.15 -8.67 24.80
C GLU A 287 9.45 -7.48 24.10
N LYS A 288 8.11 -7.49 23.97
CA LYS A 288 7.32 -6.33 23.47
C LYS A 288 7.37 -5.12 24.42
N LEU A 289 7.56 -5.37 25.71
CA LEU A 289 7.59 -4.39 26.79
C LEU A 289 8.94 -3.69 26.94
N PHE A 290 10.02 -4.33 26.47
CA PHE A 290 11.40 -3.83 26.56
C PHE A 290 12.00 -3.37 25.22
N ARG A 291 11.33 -3.62 24.09
CA ARG A 291 11.64 -2.99 22.80
C ARG A 291 10.95 -1.62 22.62
N THR A 292 10.10 -1.24 23.57
CA THR A 292 9.50 0.10 23.71
C THR A 292 10.31 0.93 24.69
#